data_AF-A0A0Q4U8J7-F1
#
_entry.id   AF-A0A0Q4U8J7-F1
#
_cell.length_a   1.000
_cell.length_b   1.000
_cell.length_c   1.000
_cell.angle_alpha   90.00
_cell.angle_beta   90.00
_cell.angle_gamma   90.00
#
_symmetry.space_group_name_H-M   'P 1'
#
loop_
_entity.id
_entity.type
_entity.pdbx_description
1 polymer ?
#
loop_
_entity_poly.entity_id
_entity_poly.type
_entity_poly.pdbx_seq_one_letter_code
_entity_poly.pdbx_strand_id
1 'polypeptide(L)'
;MPDRPPGARAERTHGDGARSPVRRRHVFYVPGYDPEGRTRYRMLFVRELTLHAKRFGEPKRRPGRAVMGADGLSQRWTVAAEPEVGGAETSYDVLLWDDIVLKDFARWRIVSVLLLFAGSLQAIVTGMAVKFYRLNWKYGNVILYPLGLILLLTLVSGLIAHQIHAHLGDGFGHSLQWPAWVTVPLGLAAGLVWIKSLDALLERAFFWQLLNDWVFNWQHGQGRRRDYETRVDAFAALVVNRLAAFRAEGTELDEVLILGHSTGALTAVEVAARVLAADSAIGTGTTAFSLLTLGSGLPIVALQKEARRVQSDIASLVVSERIVWVDYYAPQDWMNFPDFDPVERLPLDLGGRPPRNPLVRSAKFREIIDPETYLKVRWRPFRMHFQFLFANDRRGEYDFFAMALGPQRLRDRVKGPRIDTGTATGS
;
A
#
# COMPACT_ATOMS: atom_id res chain seq x y z
N MET A 1 10.67 17.17 74.42
CA MET A 1 9.66 16.09 74.54
C MET A 1 8.33 16.73 74.86
N PRO A 2 7.19 16.21 74.38
CA PRO A 2 6.90 15.30 73.24
C PRO A 2 5.93 16.02 72.25
N ASP A 3 5.43 15.54 71.11
CA ASP A 3 5.52 14.30 70.32
C ASP A 3 5.12 14.67 68.88
N ARG A 4 5.85 14.19 67.88
CA ARG A 4 5.47 14.28 66.45
C ARG A 4 4.75 12.98 66.06
N PRO A 5 3.55 13.01 65.47
CA PRO A 5 2.97 11.80 64.90
C PRO A 5 3.57 11.48 63.51
N PRO A 6 3.64 10.19 63.12
CA PRO A 6 4.36 9.74 61.94
C PRO A 6 3.48 9.71 60.67
N GLY A 7 4.07 10.16 59.56
CA GLY A 7 3.94 9.56 58.23
C GLY A 7 2.54 9.38 57.64
N ALA A 8 1.93 10.46 57.14
CA ALA A 8 0.95 10.34 56.07
C ALA A 8 1.69 9.91 54.79
N ARG A 9 1.57 8.63 54.42
CA ARG A 9 1.89 8.14 53.08
C ARG A 9 1.13 9.00 52.08
N ALA A 10 1.86 9.79 51.30
CA ALA A 10 1.30 10.38 50.09
C ALA A 10 0.79 9.23 49.22
N GLU A 11 -0.53 9.11 49.13
CA GLU A 11 -1.19 8.40 48.05
C GLU A 11 -0.58 8.96 46.76
N ARG A 12 0.21 8.11 46.10
CA ARG A 12 0.59 8.31 44.70
C ARG A 12 -0.71 8.23 43.92
N THR A 13 -1.35 9.38 43.76
CA THR A 13 -2.28 9.61 42.67
C THR A 13 -1.60 9.08 41.42
N HIS A 14 -2.20 8.05 40.80
CA HIS A 14 -1.78 7.54 39.50
C HIS A 14 -1.88 8.70 38.50
N GLY A 15 -0.80 9.46 38.40
CA GLY A 15 -0.58 10.41 37.32
C GLY A 15 -0.56 9.60 36.04
N ASP A 16 -1.46 9.99 35.14
CA ASP A 16 -1.52 9.56 33.75
C ASP A 16 -0.10 9.55 33.20
N GLY A 17 0.46 8.35 32.97
CA GLY A 17 1.87 8.19 32.69
C GLY A 17 2.24 8.95 31.42
N ALA A 18 2.89 10.09 31.57
CA ALA A 18 3.43 10.87 30.46
C ALA A 18 4.30 9.93 29.60
N ARG A 19 3.75 9.52 28.44
CA ARG A 19 4.34 8.49 27.58
C ARG A 19 5.64 9.04 27.00
N SER A 20 6.75 8.36 27.27
CA SER A 20 8.08 8.80 26.83
C SER A 20 8.14 8.96 25.30
N PRO A 21 8.81 10.01 24.79
CA PRO A 21 8.97 10.22 23.35
C PRO A 21 9.81 9.11 22.72
N VAL A 22 9.46 8.74 21.48
CA VAL A 22 10.23 7.84 20.62
C VAL A 22 11.54 8.53 20.26
N ARG A 23 12.66 7.99 20.74
CA ARG A 23 14.01 8.43 20.40
C ARG A 23 14.56 7.61 19.24
N ARG A 24 14.28 6.30 19.22
CA ARG A 24 14.74 5.37 18.17
C ARG A 24 13.59 4.58 17.58
N ARG A 25 13.41 4.70 16.27
CA ARG A 25 12.43 3.96 15.48
C ARG A 25 13.11 3.12 14.40
N HIS A 26 12.61 1.91 14.18
CA HIS A 26 12.93 1.15 12.99
C HIS A 26 11.68 0.97 12.13
N VAL A 27 11.75 1.35 10.85
CA VAL A 27 10.64 1.25 9.89
C VAL A 27 10.97 0.22 8.83
N PHE A 28 10.11 -0.79 8.69
CA PHE A 28 10.10 -1.71 7.55
C PHE A 28 8.98 -1.29 6.60
N TYR A 29 9.36 -0.72 5.47
CA TYR A 29 8.42 -0.25 4.45
C TYR A 29 8.23 -1.28 3.34
N VAL A 30 6.98 -1.65 3.08
CA VAL A 30 6.61 -2.54 1.98
C VAL A 30 5.94 -1.71 0.87
N PRO A 31 6.56 -1.60 -0.31
CA PRO A 31 6.00 -0.88 -1.44
C PRO A 31 4.83 -1.64 -2.09
N GLY A 32 4.01 -0.93 -2.85
CA GLY A 32 2.99 -1.51 -3.72
C GLY A 32 3.56 -2.34 -4.86
N TYR A 33 2.68 -2.87 -5.71
CA TYR A 33 3.04 -3.63 -6.90
C TYR A 33 3.71 -2.69 -7.93
N ASP A 34 5.04 -2.56 -7.86
CA ASP A 34 5.80 -1.55 -8.59
C ASP A 34 7.14 -2.11 -9.12
N PRO A 35 7.41 -2.06 -10.43
CA PRO A 35 8.66 -2.54 -11.00
C PRO A 35 9.88 -1.67 -10.64
N GLU A 36 9.68 -0.45 -10.11
CA GLU A 36 10.75 0.49 -9.77
C GLU A 36 11.06 0.54 -8.26
N GLY A 37 10.77 -0.55 -7.52
CA GLY A 37 10.93 -0.63 -6.07
C GLY A 37 12.29 -0.16 -5.54
N ARG A 38 13.38 -0.46 -6.28
CA ARG A 38 14.76 -0.17 -5.85
C ARG A 38 15.15 1.31 -5.89
N THR A 39 14.46 2.13 -6.67
CA THR A 39 14.85 3.53 -6.93
C THR A 39 13.78 4.52 -6.50
N ARG A 40 12.51 4.24 -6.86
CA ARG A 40 11.41 5.19 -6.73
C ARG A 40 11.16 5.62 -5.29
N TYR A 41 11.11 4.67 -4.36
CA TYR A 41 10.66 4.97 -2.99
C TYR A 41 11.67 5.79 -2.20
N ARG A 42 12.98 5.56 -2.37
CA ARG A 42 13.97 6.43 -1.75
C ARG A 42 13.98 7.81 -2.39
N MET A 43 13.92 7.90 -3.71
CA MET A 43 13.87 9.19 -4.42
C MET A 43 12.66 10.01 -3.95
N LEU A 44 11.50 9.35 -3.87
CA LEU A 44 10.26 9.93 -3.37
C LEU A 44 10.43 10.39 -1.92
N PHE A 45 10.91 9.53 -1.04
CA PHE A 45 11.13 9.85 0.38
C PHE A 45 12.02 11.09 0.56
N VAL A 46 13.17 11.15 -0.14
CA VAL A 46 14.11 12.29 -0.04
C VAL A 46 13.48 13.57 -0.56
N ARG A 47 12.77 13.50 -1.70
CA ARG A 47 12.09 14.66 -2.30
C ARG A 47 11.01 15.19 -1.37
N GLU A 48 10.12 14.32 -0.92
CA GLU A 48 8.97 14.69 -0.11
C GLU A 48 9.39 15.13 1.30
N LEU A 49 10.43 14.54 1.91
CA LEU A 49 10.98 15.02 3.18
C LEU A 49 11.54 16.45 3.04
N THR A 50 12.21 16.75 1.91
CA THR A 50 12.70 18.10 1.64
C THR A 50 11.55 19.09 1.46
N LEU A 51 10.46 18.68 0.80
CA LEU A 51 9.27 19.51 0.62
C LEU A 51 8.53 19.73 1.95
N HIS A 52 8.43 18.70 2.79
CA HIS A 52 7.84 18.77 4.12
C HIS A 52 8.55 19.81 4.98
N ALA A 53 9.88 19.71 5.10
CA ALA A 53 10.69 20.68 5.84
C ALA A 53 10.49 22.12 5.31
N LYS A 54 10.48 22.30 3.98
CA LYS A 54 10.27 23.61 3.35
C LYS A 54 8.87 24.19 3.65
N ARG A 55 7.82 23.38 3.55
CA ARG A 55 6.43 23.82 3.74
C ARG A 55 6.13 24.21 5.18
N PHE A 56 6.71 23.50 6.13
CA PHE A 56 6.43 23.68 7.54
C PHE A 56 7.49 24.47 8.31
N GLY A 57 8.53 24.95 7.62
CA GLY A 57 9.62 25.71 8.23
C GLY A 57 10.45 24.90 9.22
N GLU A 58 10.51 23.57 9.04
CA GLU A 58 11.22 22.65 9.93
C GLU A 58 12.67 22.42 9.45
N PRO A 59 13.61 22.06 10.35
CA PRO A 59 14.97 21.75 9.95
C PRO A 59 15.04 20.63 8.92
N LYS A 60 15.94 20.81 7.95
CA LYS A 60 16.12 19.83 6.88
C LYS A 60 16.88 18.61 7.39
N ARG A 61 16.14 17.53 7.64
CA ARG A 61 16.69 16.20 7.91
C ARG A 61 17.18 15.55 6.61
N ARG A 62 18.44 15.10 6.59
CA ARG A 62 19.03 14.44 5.41
C ARG A 62 19.07 12.93 5.61
N PRO A 63 18.39 12.15 4.75
CA PRO A 63 18.55 10.70 4.75
C PRO A 63 19.98 10.31 4.35
N GLY A 64 20.54 9.34 5.07
CA GLY A 64 21.86 8.78 4.78
C GLY A 64 21.93 8.06 3.44
N ARG A 65 23.11 7.50 3.13
CA ARG A 65 23.32 6.70 1.93
C ARG A 65 22.47 5.43 1.99
N ALA A 66 21.84 5.09 0.87
CA ALA A 66 21.20 3.78 0.73
C ALA A 66 22.27 2.68 0.69
N VAL A 67 22.00 1.59 1.39
CA VAL A 67 22.80 0.37 1.35
C VAL A 67 21.85 -0.80 1.08
N MET A 68 22.24 -1.68 0.17
CA MET A 68 21.51 -2.91 -0.08
C MET A 68 21.83 -3.92 1.03
N GLY A 69 20.80 -4.60 1.55
CA GLY A 69 20.97 -5.76 2.41
C GLY A 69 21.74 -6.87 1.68
N ALA A 70 22.45 -7.71 2.43
CA ALA A 70 23.25 -8.79 1.86
C ALA A 70 22.40 -9.81 1.06
N ASP A 71 21.13 -9.97 1.43
CA ASP A 71 20.14 -10.79 0.73
C ASP A 71 19.60 -10.16 -0.57
N GLY A 72 19.86 -8.88 -0.82
CA GLY A 72 19.32 -8.13 -1.95
C GLY A 72 17.81 -7.85 -1.87
N LEU A 73 17.17 -8.19 -0.74
CA LEU A 73 15.74 -8.09 -0.47
C LEU A 73 15.36 -6.84 0.31
N SER A 74 16.34 -6.07 0.79
CA SER A 74 16.09 -4.80 1.46
C SER A 74 17.03 -3.69 1.00
N GLN A 75 16.52 -2.45 0.96
CA GLN A 75 17.33 -1.25 0.82
C GLN A 75 17.18 -0.40 2.08
N ARG A 76 18.30 -0.15 2.77
CA ARG A 76 18.34 0.53 4.06
C ARG A 76 18.97 1.91 3.98
N TRP A 77 18.44 2.85 4.75
CA TRP A 77 19.12 4.09 5.12
C TRP A 77 18.70 4.55 6.51
N THR A 78 19.41 5.52 7.07
CA THR A 78 19.09 6.12 8.37
C THR A 78 18.77 7.59 8.20
N VAL A 79 17.84 8.10 8.99
CA VAL A 79 17.53 9.52 9.16
C VAL A 79 17.88 9.89 10.60
N ALA A 80 18.83 10.81 10.78
CA ALA A 80 19.26 11.25 12.11
C ALA A 80 18.09 11.87 12.89
N ALA A 81 18.19 11.82 14.22
CA ALA A 81 17.29 12.55 15.11
C ALA A 81 17.36 14.06 14.84
N GLU A 82 16.27 14.76 15.12
CA GLU A 82 16.18 16.23 14.95
C GLU A 82 15.62 16.87 16.23
N PRO A 83 16.48 17.41 17.11
CA PRO A 83 16.07 17.90 18.42
C PRO A 83 14.98 18.98 18.38
N GLU A 84 15.02 19.89 17.41
CA GLU A 84 14.08 21.03 17.34
C GLU A 84 12.62 20.61 17.14
N VAL A 85 12.40 19.50 16.43
CA VAL A 85 11.06 18.93 16.20
C VAL A 85 10.81 17.66 17.03
N GLY A 86 11.72 17.33 17.95
CA GLY A 86 11.71 16.07 18.70
C GLY A 86 11.76 14.84 17.80
N GLY A 87 12.35 14.94 16.61
CA GLY A 87 12.36 13.86 15.62
C GLY A 87 13.18 12.65 16.08
N ALA A 88 12.59 11.46 15.98
CA ALA A 88 13.25 10.20 16.33
C ALA A 88 14.37 9.86 15.33
N GLU A 89 15.49 9.32 15.82
CA GLU A 89 16.45 8.62 14.98
C GLU A 89 15.73 7.43 14.32
N THR A 90 15.68 7.41 12.99
CA THR A 90 14.90 6.41 12.25
C THR A 90 15.78 5.64 11.28
N SER A 91 15.88 4.32 11.49
CA SER A 91 16.38 3.41 10.47
C SER A 91 15.22 2.96 9.59
N TYR A 92 15.38 3.00 8.27
CA TYR A 92 14.32 2.77 7.30
C TYR A 92 14.76 1.71 6.29
N ASP A 93 14.05 0.59 6.25
CA ASP A 93 14.31 -0.56 5.40
C ASP A 93 13.15 -0.73 4.41
N VAL A 94 13.40 -0.54 3.12
CA VAL A 94 12.43 -0.87 2.06
C VAL A 94 12.56 -2.34 1.74
N LEU A 95 11.48 -3.11 1.92
CA LEU A 95 11.39 -4.52 1.60
C LEU A 95 11.06 -4.69 0.11
N LEU A 96 12.00 -5.23 -0.66
CA LEU A 96 12.00 -5.21 -2.13
C LEU A 96 11.42 -6.49 -2.71
N TRP A 97 10.44 -6.33 -3.60
CA TRP A 97 9.78 -7.41 -4.33
C TRP A 97 9.50 -7.07 -5.80
N ASP A 98 10.22 -6.06 -6.31
CA ASP A 98 10.20 -5.62 -7.70
C ASP A 98 10.57 -6.73 -8.69
N ASP A 99 11.38 -7.72 -8.29
CA ASP A 99 11.73 -8.86 -9.14
C ASP A 99 10.53 -9.75 -9.50
N ILE A 100 9.59 -9.94 -8.55
CA ILE A 100 8.34 -10.67 -8.80
C ILE A 100 7.46 -9.86 -9.76
N VAL A 101 7.39 -8.54 -9.56
CA VAL A 101 6.65 -7.63 -10.43
C VAL A 101 7.23 -7.64 -11.85
N LEU A 102 8.56 -7.49 -11.98
CA LEU A 102 9.26 -7.52 -13.26
C LEU A 102 9.06 -8.86 -14.00
N LYS A 103 9.03 -9.98 -13.27
CA LYS A 103 8.73 -11.30 -13.85
C LYS A 103 7.32 -11.36 -14.43
N ASP A 104 6.33 -10.75 -13.77
CA ASP A 104 4.97 -10.66 -14.29
C ASP A 104 4.89 -9.74 -15.53
N PHE A 105 5.64 -8.64 -15.54
CA PHE A 105 5.76 -7.75 -16.70
C PHE A 105 6.45 -8.43 -17.90
N ALA A 106 7.39 -9.35 -17.65
CA ALA A 106 8.06 -10.14 -18.68
C ALA A 106 7.19 -11.28 -19.24
N ARG A 107 6.00 -11.53 -18.66
CA ARG A 107 5.07 -12.55 -19.15
C ARG A 107 4.63 -12.22 -20.57
N TRP A 108 4.49 -13.26 -21.40
CA TRP A 108 3.96 -13.10 -22.75
C TRP A 108 2.59 -12.41 -22.72
N ARG A 109 2.44 -11.35 -23.54
CA ARG A 109 1.26 -10.48 -23.55
C ARG A 109 -0.05 -11.25 -23.70
N ILE A 110 -0.06 -12.28 -24.56
CA ILE A 110 -1.22 -13.14 -24.76
C ILE A 110 -1.62 -13.87 -23.47
N VAL A 111 -0.65 -14.38 -22.71
CA VAL A 111 -0.90 -15.05 -21.44
C VAL A 111 -1.42 -14.04 -20.41
N SER A 112 -0.87 -12.83 -20.34
CA SER A 112 -1.37 -11.78 -19.45
C SER A 112 -2.82 -11.40 -19.78
N VAL A 113 -3.18 -11.27 -21.05
CA VAL A 113 -4.57 -11.01 -21.48
C VAL A 113 -5.50 -12.17 -21.14
N LEU A 114 -5.08 -13.43 -21.36
CA LEU A 114 -5.88 -14.60 -20.99
C LEU A 114 -6.12 -14.68 -19.47
N LEU A 115 -5.09 -14.38 -18.66
CA LEU A 115 -5.23 -14.32 -17.21
C LEU A 115 -6.14 -13.17 -16.75
N LEU A 116 -6.07 -12.01 -17.40
CA LEU A 116 -6.99 -10.90 -17.18
C LEU A 116 -8.43 -11.33 -17.42
N PHE A 117 -8.71 -11.99 -18.55
CA PHE A 117 -10.05 -12.50 -18.86
C PHE A 117 -10.51 -13.53 -17.82
N ALA A 118 -9.67 -14.51 -17.49
CA ALA A 118 -10.01 -15.55 -16.52
C ALA A 118 -10.34 -14.96 -15.14
N GLY A 119 -9.48 -14.07 -14.62
CA GLY A 119 -9.67 -13.44 -13.32
C GLY A 119 -10.88 -12.51 -13.28
N SER A 120 -11.09 -11.72 -14.34
CA SER A 120 -12.23 -10.80 -14.42
C SER A 120 -13.55 -11.56 -14.59
N LEU A 121 -13.59 -12.59 -15.43
CA LEU A 121 -14.78 -13.44 -15.59
C LEU A 121 -15.13 -14.12 -14.27
N GLN A 122 -14.15 -14.70 -13.57
CA GLN A 122 -14.38 -15.28 -12.25
C GLN A 122 -14.92 -14.23 -11.27
N ALA A 123 -14.35 -13.01 -11.24
CA ALA A 123 -14.83 -11.94 -10.37
C ALA A 123 -16.27 -11.51 -10.70
N ILE A 124 -16.67 -11.49 -11.97
CA ILE A 124 -18.03 -11.19 -12.40
C ILE A 124 -18.99 -12.31 -12.00
N VAL A 125 -18.67 -13.57 -12.35
CA VAL A 125 -19.53 -14.75 -12.10
C VAL A 125 -19.74 -14.98 -10.60
N THR A 126 -18.71 -14.74 -9.77
CA THR A 126 -18.80 -14.88 -8.31
C THR A 126 -19.44 -13.67 -7.61
N GLY A 127 -19.80 -12.62 -8.35
CA GLY A 127 -20.34 -11.37 -7.79
C GLY A 127 -19.30 -10.49 -7.09
N MET A 128 -18.01 -10.85 -7.14
CA MET A 128 -16.92 -10.07 -6.54
C MET A 128 -16.80 -8.68 -7.17
N ALA A 129 -16.96 -8.57 -8.49
CA ALA A 129 -16.95 -7.29 -9.19
C ALA A 129 -18.00 -6.32 -8.62
N VAL A 130 -19.21 -6.81 -8.33
CA VAL A 130 -20.28 -6.02 -7.70
C VAL A 130 -19.90 -5.61 -6.27
N LYS A 131 -19.27 -6.51 -5.50
CA LYS A 131 -18.78 -6.19 -4.15
C LYS A 131 -17.75 -5.06 -4.19
N PHE A 132 -16.74 -5.14 -5.07
CA PHE A 132 -15.74 -4.08 -5.21
C PHE A 132 -16.36 -2.75 -5.62
N TYR A 133 -17.29 -2.75 -6.59
CA TYR A 133 -18.00 -1.53 -6.99
C TYR A 133 -18.82 -0.91 -5.85
N ARG A 134 -19.47 -1.73 -5.02
CA ARG A 134 -20.21 -1.26 -3.86
C ARG A 134 -19.32 -0.66 -2.77
N LEU A 135 -18.13 -1.24 -2.57
CA LEU A 135 -17.15 -0.71 -1.61
C LEU A 135 -16.51 0.60 -2.11
N ASN A 136 -16.08 0.63 -3.38
CA ASN A 136 -15.62 1.85 -4.03
C ASN A 136 -15.75 1.74 -5.55
N TRP A 137 -16.74 2.43 -6.12
CA TRP A 137 -16.97 2.44 -7.56
C TRP A 137 -15.76 2.99 -8.36
N LYS A 138 -14.98 3.91 -7.78
CA LYS A 138 -13.76 4.43 -8.42
C LYS A 138 -12.72 3.32 -8.59
N TYR A 139 -12.52 2.51 -7.55
CA TYR A 139 -11.58 1.40 -7.64
C TYR A 139 -12.14 0.29 -8.53
N GLY A 140 -13.45 0.05 -8.50
CA GLY A 140 -14.13 -0.81 -9.45
C GLY A 140 -13.83 -0.44 -10.91
N ASN A 141 -13.84 0.86 -11.25
CA ASN A 141 -13.45 1.33 -12.59
C ASN A 141 -11.97 1.04 -12.91
N VAL A 142 -11.05 1.26 -11.96
CA VAL A 142 -9.62 0.97 -12.16
C VAL A 142 -9.37 -0.54 -12.37
N ILE A 143 -10.07 -1.40 -11.64
CA ILE A 143 -9.98 -2.85 -11.77
C ILE A 143 -10.53 -3.33 -13.13
N LEU A 144 -11.68 -2.80 -13.57
CA LEU A 144 -12.29 -3.19 -14.85
C LEU A 144 -11.70 -2.49 -16.07
N TYR A 145 -10.93 -1.41 -15.88
CA TYR A 145 -10.35 -0.63 -16.98
C TYR A 145 -9.54 -1.49 -17.98
N PRO A 146 -8.63 -2.40 -17.56
CA PRO A 146 -7.91 -3.23 -18.51
C PRO A 146 -8.83 -4.16 -19.32
N LEU A 147 -9.86 -4.75 -18.68
CA LEU A 147 -10.83 -5.59 -19.37
C LEU A 147 -11.61 -4.77 -20.41
N GLY A 148 -12.15 -3.61 -20.00
CA GLY A 148 -12.90 -2.73 -20.89
C GLY A 148 -12.08 -2.25 -22.08
N LEU A 149 -10.81 -1.91 -21.86
CA LEU A 149 -9.91 -1.48 -22.93
C LEU A 149 -9.60 -2.61 -23.91
N ILE A 150 -9.36 -3.84 -23.44
CA ILE A 150 -9.18 -4.99 -24.33
C ILE A 150 -10.43 -5.26 -25.16
N LEU A 151 -11.62 -5.23 -24.55
CA LEU A 151 -12.89 -5.40 -25.27
C LEU A 151 -13.07 -4.33 -26.35
N LEU A 152 -12.73 -3.07 -26.06
CA LEU A 152 -12.77 -1.98 -27.02
C LEU A 152 -11.76 -2.21 -28.17
N LEU A 153 -10.51 -2.58 -27.85
CA LEU A 153 -9.49 -2.87 -28.85
C LEU A 153 -9.89 -4.05 -29.76
N THR A 154 -10.46 -5.11 -29.19
CA THR A 154 -11.00 -6.24 -29.95
C THR A 154 -12.15 -5.80 -30.85
N LEU A 155 -13.10 -4.99 -30.36
CA LEU A 155 -14.20 -4.47 -31.15
C LEU A 155 -13.71 -3.63 -32.34
N VAL A 156 -12.82 -2.66 -32.10
CA VAL A 156 -12.25 -1.81 -33.14
C VAL A 156 -11.46 -2.64 -34.16
N SER A 157 -10.71 -3.64 -33.71
CA SER A 157 -9.98 -4.55 -34.61
C SER A 157 -10.92 -5.40 -35.47
N GLY A 158 -12.05 -5.85 -34.90
CA GLY A 158 -13.12 -6.51 -35.64
C GLY A 158 -13.76 -5.61 -36.68
N LEU A 159 -13.99 -4.33 -36.36
CA LEU A 159 -14.50 -3.33 -37.32
C LEU A 159 -13.51 -3.08 -38.46
N ILE A 160 -12.21 -2.96 -38.17
CA ILE A 160 -11.16 -2.84 -39.20
C ILE A 160 -11.19 -4.06 -40.12
N ALA A 161 -11.23 -5.26 -39.55
CA ALA A 161 -11.28 -6.50 -40.33
C ALA A 161 -12.56 -6.59 -41.19
N HIS A 162 -13.70 -6.16 -40.64
CA HIS A 162 -14.97 -6.10 -41.36
C HIS A 162 -14.90 -5.12 -42.53
N GLN A 163 -14.37 -3.90 -42.34
CA GLN A 163 -14.24 -2.92 -43.42
C GLN A 163 -13.29 -3.40 -44.52
N ILE A 164 -12.18 -4.05 -44.17
CA ILE A 164 -11.25 -4.64 -45.14
C ILE A 164 -11.96 -5.70 -45.97
N HIS A 165 -12.71 -6.60 -45.34
CA HIS A 165 -13.49 -7.60 -46.08
C HIS A 165 -14.60 -6.97 -46.92
N ALA A 166 -15.30 -5.96 -46.43
CA ALA A 166 -16.37 -5.30 -47.17
C ALA A 166 -15.83 -4.63 -48.45
N HIS A 167 -14.67 -3.95 -48.39
CA HIS A 167 -14.08 -3.26 -49.54
C HIS A 167 -13.28 -4.16 -50.50
N LEU A 168 -12.59 -5.18 -49.99
CA LEU A 168 -11.78 -6.07 -50.84
C LEU A 168 -12.52 -7.34 -51.27
N GLY A 169 -13.48 -7.79 -50.47
CA GLY A 169 -14.31 -8.96 -50.74
C GLY A 169 -15.54 -8.60 -51.57
N ASP A 170 -16.73 -8.88 -51.07
CA ASP A 170 -18.00 -8.80 -51.80
C ASP A 170 -19.02 -7.82 -51.18
N GLY A 171 -18.60 -7.03 -50.19
CA GLY A 171 -19.52 -6.19 -49.40
C GLY A 171 -20.05 -4.94 -50.10
N PHE A 172 -19.43 -4.46 -51.18
CA PHE A 172 -19.89 -3.30 -51.95
C PHE A 172 -19.86 -3.55 -53.45
N GLY A 173 -20.62 -2.76 -54.20
CA GLY A 173 -20.66 -2.85 -55.68
C GLY A 173 -19.31 -2.53 -56.36
N HIS A 174 -18.39 -1.85 -55.66
CA HIS A 174 -17.03 -1.54 -56.13
C HIS A 174 -15.96 -2.47 -55.56
N SER A 175 -16.33 -3.54 -54.84
CA SER A 175 -15.36 -4.40 -54.19
C SER A 175 -14.62 -5.31 -55.17
N LEU A 176 -13.39 -5.69 -54.81
CA LEU A 176 -12.48 -6.47 -55.66
C LEU A 176 -12.80 -7.97 -55.74
N GLN A 177 -13.83 -8.43 -55.01
CA GLN A 177 -14.28 -9.83 -54.95
C GLN A 177 -13.20 -10.82 -54.52
N TRP A 178 -12.27 -10.38 -53.68
CA TRP A 178 -11.29 -11.29 -53.10
C TRP A 178 -11.98 -12.27 -52.16
N PRO A 179 -11.59 -13.55 -52.17
CA PRO A 179 -12.24 -14.55 -51.37
C PRO A 179 -11.97 -14.32 -49.87
N ALA A 180 -12.92 -14.72 -49.01
CA ALA A 180 -12.86 -14.49 -47.58
C ALA A 180 -11.58 -15.04 -46.92
N TRP A 181 -11.03 -16.14 -47.43
CA TRP A 181 -9.78 -16.73 -46.94
C TRP A 181 -8.55 -15.83 -47.15
N VAL A 182 -8.63 -14.81 -48.01
CA VAL A 182 -7.60 -13.76 -48.18
C VAL A 182 -7.92 -12.56 -47.30
N THR A 183 -9.15 -12.04 -47.37
CA THR A 183 -9.52 -10.78 -46.71
C THR A 183 -9.60 -10.90 -45.19
N VAL A 184 -9.99 -12.07 -44.66
CA VAL A 184 -10.09 -12.29 -43.20
C VAL A 184 -8.70 -12.30 -42.54
N PRO A 185 -7.70 -13.08 -43.00
CA PRO A 185 -6.34 -12.97 -42.46
C PRO A 185 -5.73 -11.58 -42.61
N LEU A 186 -6.00 -10.89 -43.72
CA LEU A 186 -5.55 -9.52 -43.93
C LEU A 186 -6.16 -8.56 -42.90
N GLY A 187 -7.46 -8.70 -42.63
CA GLY A 187 -8.17 -7.94 -41.60
C GLY A 187 -7.60 -8.19 -40.20
N LEU A 188 -7.35 -9.46 -39.85
CA LEU A 188 -6.72 -9.84 -38.59
C LEU A 188 -5.31 -9.25 -38.45
N ALA A 189 -4.49 -9.33 -39.51
CA ALA A 189 -3.15 -8.75 -39.53
C ALA A 189 -3.20 -7.23 -39.34
N ALA A 190 -4.11 -6.53 -40.03
CA ALA A 190 -4.31 -5.10 -39.87
C ALA A 190 -4.73 -4.73 -38.43
N GLY A 191 -5.64 -5.49 -37.82
CA GLY A 191 -6.04 -5.31 -36.42
C GLY A 191 -4.88 -5.50 -35.44
N LEU A 192 -4.03 -6.51 -35.64
CA LEU A 192 -2.83 -6.74 -34.83
C LEU A 192 -1.80 -5.61 -34.97
N VAL A 193 -1.57 -5.13 -36.20
CA VAL A 193 -0.69 -3.98 -36.46
C VAL A 193 -1.23 -2.72 -35.79
N TRP A 194 -2.54 -2.48 -35.87
CA TRP A 194 -3.22 -1.38 -35.18
C TRP A 194 -3.00 -1.44 -33.66
N ILE A 195 -3.29 -2.57 -33.00
CA ILE A 195 -3.06 -2.73 -31.56
C ILE A 195 -1.59 -2.49 -31.21
N LYS A 196 -0.66 -3.06 -32.00
CA LYS A 196 0.78 -2.87 -31.80
C LYS A 196 1.19 -1.40 -31.93
N SER A 197 0.57 -0.64 -32.82
CA SER A 197 0.85 0.79 -32.98
C SER A 197 0.44 1.63 -31.76
N LEU A 198 -0.46 1.11 -30.91
CA LEU A 198 -0.94 1.78 -29.70
C LEU A 198 -0.11 1.45 -28.45
N ASP A 199 0.91 0.59 -28.53
CA ASP A 199 1.60 0.04 -27.36
C ASP A 199 2.19 1.13 -26.44
N ALA A 200 2.82 2.15 -27.02
CA ALA A 200 3.34 3.30 -26.26
C ALA A 200 2.24 4.12 -25.59
N LEU A 201 1.04 4.20 -26.17
CA LEU A 201 -0.12 4.85 -25.56
C LEU A 201 -0.70 4.01 -24.42
N LEU A 202 -0.77 2.68 -24.60
CA LEU A 202 -1.21 1.74 -23.56
C LEU A 202 -0.29 1.80 -22.33
N GLU A 203 1.01 1.87 -22.57
CA GLU A 203 2.02 2.03 -21.52
C GLU A 203 1.84 3.36 -20.77
N ARG A 204 1.71 4.48 -21.50
CA ARG A 204 1.42 5.80 -20.90
C ARG A 204 0.10 5.86 -20.13
N ALA A 205 -0.87 5.04 -20.53
CA ALA A 205 -2.17 4.91 -19.88
C ALA A 205 -2.19 3.83 -18.77
N PHE A 206 -1.01 3.35 -18.33
CA PHE A 206 -0.83 2.38 -17.25
C PHE A 206 -1.57 1.05 -17.47
N PHE A 207 -1.89 0.69 -18.72
CA PHE A 207 -2.66 -0.50 -19.03
C PHE A 207 -1.98 -1.78 -18.52
N TRP A 208 -0.71 -1.98 -18.88
CA TRP A 208 0.04 -3.18 -18.47
C TRP A 208 0.27 -3.25 -16.96
N GLN A 209 0.43 -2.10 -16.30
CA GLN A 209 0.54 -2.00 -14.85
C GLN A 209 -0.74 -2.48 -14.16
N LEU A 210 -1.89 -1.89 -14.52
CA LEU A 210 -3.17 -2.22 -13.89
C LEU A 210 -3.62 -3.65 -14.22
N LEU A 211 -3.34 -4.13 -15.43
CA LEU A 211 -3.60 -5.51 -15.82
C LEU A 211 -2.83 -6.49 -14.93
N ASN A 212 -1.50 -6.32 -14.82
CA ASN A 212 -0.67 -7.24 -14.07
C ASN A 212 -0.91 -7.17 -12.57
N ASP A 213 -1.17 -5.98 -12.02
CA ASP A 213 -1.55 -5.79 -10.62
C ASP A 213 -2.88 -6.50 -10.29
N TRP A 214 -3.89 -6.37 -11.15
CA TRP A 214 -5.14 -7.13 -10.99
C TRP A 214 -4.91 -8.64 -11.04
N VAL A 215 -4.16 -9.12 -12.05
CA VAL A 215 -3.86 -10.56 -12.19
C VAL A 215 -3.08 -11.09 -10.99
N PHE A 216 -2.10 -10.32 -10.50
CA PHE A 216 -1.33 -10.66 -9.30
C PHE A 216 -2.24 -10.85 -8.09
N ASN A 217 -3.06 -9.85 -7.75
CA ASN A 217 -3.93 -9.89 -6.58
C ASN A 217 -5.02 -10.96 -6.71
N TRP A 218 -5.57 -11.15 -7.91
CA TRP A 218 -6.47 -12.27 -8.18
C TRP A 218 -5.76 -13.61 -7.89
N GLN A 219 -4.60 -13.87 -8.49
CA GLN A 219 -3.87 -15.12 -8.29
C GLN A 219 -3.49 -15.35 -6.83
N HIS A 220 -3.07 -14.31 -6.10
CA HIS A 220 -2.74 -14.43 -4.68
C HIS A 220 -3.98 -14.77 -3.84
N GLY A 221 -5.13 -14.12 -4.08
CA GLY A 221 -6.39 -14.47 -3.41
C GLY A 221 -6.94 -15.86 -3.78
N GLN A 222 -6.43 -16.48 -4.85
CA GLN A 222 -6.67 -17.88 -5.20
C GLN A 222 -5.60 -18.84 -4.66
N GLY A 223 -4.61 -18.37 -3.90
CA GLY A 223 -3.50 -19.19 -3.39
C GLY A 223 -2.51 -19.65 -4.47
N ARG A 224 -2.42 -18.95 -5.61
CA ARG A 224 -1.62 -19.34 -6.79
C ARG A 224 -0.27 -18.63 -6.91
N ARG A 225 0.16 -17.88 -5.89
CA ARG A 225 1.41 -17.10 -5.89
C ARG A 225 2.42 -17.62 -4.88
N ARG A 226 2.94 -18.83 -5.10
CA ARG A 226 3.98 -19.42 -4.23
C ARG A 226 5.26 -18.58 -4.19
N ASP A 227 5.60 -17.93 -5.31
CA ASP A 227 6.72 -16.99 -5.40
C ASP A 227 6.57 -15.82 -4.43
N TYR A 228 5.36 -15.27 -4.33
CA TYR A 228 5.02 -14.22 -3.37
C TYR A 228 4.99 -14.75 -1.93
N GLU A 229 4.34 -15.88 -1.64
CA GLU A 229 4.30 -16.44 -0.28
C GLU A 229 5.70 -16.66 0.29
N THR A 230 6.61 -17.24 -0.52
CA THR A 230 8.02 -17.39 -0.13
C THR A 230 8.70 -16.04 0.13
N ARG A 231 8.35 -14.99 -0.61
CA ARG A 231 8.86 -13.64 -0.37
C ARG A 231 8.36 -13.06 0.95
N VAL A 232 7.09 -13.27 1.28
CA VAL A 232 6.52 -12.81 2.57
C VAL A 232 7.20 -13.52 3.74
N ASP A 233 7.45 -14.84 3.63
CA ASP A 233 8.19 -15.60 4.64
C ASP A 233 9.62 -15.07 4.80
N ALA A 234 10.30 -14.79 3.68
CA ALA A 234 11.64 -14.20 3.69
C ALA A 234 11.67 -12.80 4.33
N PHE A 235 10.65 -11.97 4.07
CA PHE A 235 10.51 -10.66 4.72
C PHE A 235 10.27 -10.77 6.23
N ALA A 236 9.41 -11.69 6.66
CA ALA A 236 9.18 -11.92 8.09
C ALA A 236 10.47 -12.39 8.78
N ALA A 237 11.22 -13.31 8.17
CA ALA A 237 12.52 -13.74 8.67
C ALA A 237 13.54 -12.60 8.72
N LEU A 238 13.58 -11.74 7.69
CA LEU A 238 14.45 -10.56 7.66
C LEU A 238 14.14 -9.61 8.82
N VAL A 239 12.85 -9.32 9.06
CA VAL A 239 12.41 -8.48 10.18
C VAL A 239 12.87 -9.09 11.51
N VAL A 240 12.56 -10.37 11.77
CA VAL A 240 12.93 -11.05 13.02
C VAL A 240 14.46 -11.05 13.22
N ASN A 241 15.23 -11.38 12.19
CA ASN A 241 16.69 -11.39 12.26
C ASN A 241 17.26 -10.00 12.53
N ARG A 242 16.68 -8.94 11.95
CA ARG A 242 17.11 -7.57 12.18
C ARG A 242 16.82 -7.12 13.61
N LEU A 243 15.65 -7.48 14.15
CA LEU A 243 15.31 -7.20 15.55
C LEU A 243 16.22 -7.97 16.52
N ALA A 244 16.54 -9.23 16.21
CA ALA A 244 17.50 -10.01 16.99
C ALA A 244 18.91 -9.38 16.98
N ALA A 245 19.36 -8.89 15.81
CA ALA A 245 20.63 -8.18 15.69
C ALA A 245 20.67 -6.92 16.57
N PHE A 246 19.61 -6.10 16.56
CA PHE A 246 19.53 -4.93 17.44
C PHE A 246 19.62 -5.30 18.93
N ARG A 247 18.95 -6.37 19.35
CA ARG A 247 19.05 -6.87 20.74
C ARG A 247 20.48 -7.31 21.07
N ALA A 248 21.13 -8.04 20.17
CA ALA A 248 22.52 -8.50 20.36
C ALA A 248 23.52 -7.34 20.41
N GLU A 249 23.27 -6.27 19.65
CA GLU A 249 24.07 -5.04 19.64
C GLU A 249 23.78 -4.11 20.85
N GLY A 250 22.82 -4.46 21.72
CA GLY A 250 22.39 -3.59 22.82
C GLY A 250 21.64 -2.34 22.36
N THR A 251 21.12 -2.34 21.13
CA THR A 251 20.34 -1.22 20.58
C THR A 251 18.89 -1.32 21.04
N GLU A 252 18.51 -0.46 21.98
CA GLU A 252 17.12 -0.31 22.41
C GLU A 252 16.31 0.48 21.38
N LEU A 253 15.20 -0.11 20.92
CA LEU A 253 14.21 0.54 20.05
C LEU A 253 12.97 0.90 20.87
N ASP A 254 12.48 2.13 20.71
CA ASP A 254 11.21 2.55 21.30
C ASP A 254 10.02 2.04 20.49
N GLU A 255 10.18 1.97 19.17
CA GLU A 255 9.13 1.53 18.25
C GLU A 255 9.69 0.83 17.01
N VAL A 256 9.06 -0.28 16.65
CA VAL A 256 9.21 -0.97 15.37
C VAL A 256 7.92 -0.79 14.58
N LEU A 257 8.02 -0.22 13.39
CA LEU A 257 6.89 0.08 12.52
C LEU A 257 6.99 -0.71 11.22
N ILE A 258 6.04 -1.60 10.96
CA ILE A 258 5.84 -2.16 9.63
C ILE A 258 4.85 -1.23 8.91
N LEU A 259 5.28 -0.67 7.78
CA LEU A 259 4.51 0.30 7.00
C LEU A 259 4.26 -0.28 5.61
N GLY A 260 3.01 -0.31 5.15
CA GLY A 260 2.70 -0.72 3.78
C GLY A 260 1.80 0.26 3.06
N HIS A 261 2.03 0.47 1.76
CA HIS A 261 1.20 1.29 0.90
C HIS A 261 0.63 0.47 -0.25
N SER A 262 -0.64 0.70 -0.62
CA SER A 262 -1.29 0.00 -1.73
C SER A 262 -1.32 -1.53 -1.53
N THR A 263 -0.94 -2.33 -2.53
CA THR A 263 -0.71 -3.78 -2.41
C THR A 263 0.34 -4.11 -1.34
N GLY A 264 1.31 -3.22 -1.09
CA GLY A 264 2.28 -3.38 -0.01
C GLY A 264 1.66 -3.30 1.38
N ALA A 265 0.49 -2.68 1.54
CA ALA A 265 -0.28 -2.72 2.78
C ALA A 265 -0.80 -4.11 3.10
N LEU A 266 -1.26 -4.86 2.09
CA LEU A 266 -1.61 -6.27 2.24
C LEU A 266 -0.37 -7.08 2.64
N THR A 267 0.74 -6.91 1.92
CA THR A 267 1.98 -7.61 2.24
C THR A 267 2.48 -7.27 3.64
N ALA A 268 2.37 -6.01 4.08
CA ALA A 268 2.73 -5.59 5.44
C ALA A 268 1.89 -6.28 6.52
N VAL A 269 0.58 -6.47 6.29
CA VAL A 269 -0.31 -7.25 7.17
C VAL A 269 0.17 -8.69 7.28
N GLU A 270 0.45 -9.34 6.15
CA GLU A 270 0.92 -10.72 6.13
C GLU A 270 2.31 -10.90 6.77
N VAL A 271 3.24 -9.97 6.53
CA VAL A 271 4.55 -9.93 7.20
C VAL A 271 4.37 -9.74 8.70
N ALA A 272 3.54 -8.78 9.14
CA ALA A 272 3.32 -8.52 10.56
C ALA A 272 2.74 -9.73 11.30
N ALA A 273 1.79 -10.44 10.68
CA ALA A 273 1.21 -11.67 11.24
C ALA A 273 2.27 -12.75 11.45
N ARG A 274 3.12 -12.98 10.43
CA ARG A 274 4.21 -13.95 10.49
C ARG A 274 5.29 -13.55 11.50
N VAL A 275 5.63 -12.26 11.61
CA VAL A 275 6.57 -11.74 12.61
C VAL A 275 6.03 -11.96 14.03
N LEU A 276 4.74 -11.67 14.28
CA LEU A 276 4.13 -11.93 15.59
C LEU A 276 4.11 -13.42 15.94
N ALA A 277 3.95 -14.30 14.96
CA ALA A 277 3.97 -15.74 15.17
C ALA A 277 5.39 -16.26 15.46
N ALA A 278 6.41 -15.69 14.81
CA ALA A 278 7.81 -16.12 14.92
C ALA A 278 8.54 -15.51 16.13
N ASP A 279 8.20 -14.29 16.55
CA ASP A 279 8.76 -13.63 17.72
C ASP A 279 7.68 -13.46 18.79
N SER A 280 7.77 -14.24 19.88
CA SER A 280 6.83 -14.16 21.00
C SER A 280 7.09 -12.95 21.90
N ALA A 281 8.30 -12.38 21.88
CA ALA A 281 8.71 -11.27 22.73
C ALA A 281 8.34 -9.90 22.13
N ILE A 282 8.24 -9.78 20.81
CA ILE A 282 7.89 -8.51 20.15
C ILE A 282 6.54 -7.98 20.66
N GLY A 283 6.49 -6.69 20.99
CA GLY A 283 5.29 -6.01 21.48
C GLY A 283 4.86 -6.38 22.90
N THR A 284 5.63 -7.19 23.64
CA THR A 284 5.36 -7.52 25.06
C THR A 284 6.12 -6.65 26.06
N GLY A 285 7.24 -6.06 25.62
CA GLY A 285 8.11 -5.21 26.44
C GLY A 285 7.93 -3.71 26.21
N THR A 286 9.00 -2.95 26.40
CA THR A 286 9.02 -1.49 26.23
C THR A 286 8.98 -1.03 24.77
N THR A 287 9.51 -1.86 23.86
CA THR A 287 9.47 -1.64 22.40
C THR A 287 8.06 -1.86 21.87
N ALA A 288 7.45 -0.78 21.37
CA ALA A 288 6.16 -0.86 20.68
C ALA A 288 6.31 -1.56 19.32
N PHE A 289 5.34 -2.39 18.96
CA PHE A 289 5.23 -2.97 17.63
C PHE A 289 3.96 -2.44 16.94
N SER A 290 4.15 -1.81 15.81
CA SER A 290 3.13 -1.02 15.12
C SER A 290 3.03 -1.47 13.66
N LEU A 291 1.81 -1.52 13.13
CA LEU A 291 1.51 -1.74 11.72
C LEU A 291 0.72 -0.54 11.18
N LEU A 292 1.23 0.07 10.12
CA LEU A 292 0.59 1.19 9.44
C LEU A 292 0.31 0.81 7.99
N THR A 293 -0.96 0.72 7.63
CA THR A 293 -1.42 0.46 6.26
C THR A 293 -2.01 1.71 5.65
N LEU A 294 -1.56 2.07 4.45
CA LEU A 294 -1.91 3.32 3.76
C LEU A 294 -2.57 3.03 2.42
N GLY A 295 -3.80 3.48 2.22
CA GLY A 295 -4.54 3.28 0.96
C GLY A 295 -4.61 1.80 0.59
N SER A 296 -4.98 0.95 1.54
CA SER A 296 -4.75 -0.49 1.46
C SER A 296 -5.47 -1.18 0.29
N GLY A 297 -4.74 -2.02 -0.44
CA GLY A 297 -5.27 -2.95 -1.44
C GLY A 297 -5.81 -4.26 -0.85
N LEU A 298 -5.69 -4.46 0.47
CA LEU A 298 -6.07 -5.68 1.18
C LEU A 298 -7.43 -6.27 0.80
N PRO A 299 -8.51 -5.48 0.61
CA PRO A 299 -9.82 -6.05 0.28
C PRO A 299 -9.85 -6.79 -1.05
N ILE A 300 -9.00 -6.46 -2.03
CA ILE A 300 -8.96 -7.17 -3.34
C ILE A 300 -8.69 -8.66 -3.14
N VAL A 301 -7.87 -8.98 -2.16
CA VAL A 301 -7.42 -10.34 -1.88
C VAL A 301 -8.27 -10.95 -0.79
N ALA A 302 -8.41 -10.26 0.35
CA ALA A 302 -9.03 -10.83 1.54
C ALA A 302 -10.53 -11.17 1.34
N LEU A 303 -11.24 -10.49 0.43
CA LEU A 303 -12.64 -10.80 0.13
C LEU A 303 -12.81 -12.07 -0.71
N GLN A 304 -11.76 -12.56 -1.37
CA GLN A 304 -11.82 -13.78 -2.15
C GLN A 304 -11.98 -15.00 -1.23
N LYS A 305 -12.89 -15.91 -1.61
CA LYS A 305 -13.25 -17.07 -0.78
C LYS A 305 -12.07 -17.97 -0.45
N GLU A 306 -11.12 -18.09 -1.37
CA GLU A 306 -9.94 -18.96 -1.21
C GLU A 306 -8.78 -18.30 -0.46
N ALA A 307 -8.90 -17.01 -0.08
CA ALA A 307 -7.86 -16.26 0.64
C ALA A 307 -7.80 -16.62 2.14
N ARG A 308 -7.94 -17.90 2.49
CA ARG A 308 -8.05 -18.38 3.88
C ARG A 308 -6.81 -18.06 4.71
N ARG A 309 -5.61 -18.13 4.11
CA ARG A 309 -4.37 -17.80 4.81
C ARG A 309 -4.32 -16.32 5.17
N VAL A 310 -4.61 -15.45 4.21
CA VAL A 310 -4.69 -14.00 4.42
C VAL A 310 -5.74 -13.65 5.47
N GLN A 311 -6.91 -14.28 5.42
CA GLN A 311 -7.96 -14.10 6.44
C GLN A 311 -7.49 -14.55 7.85
N SER A 312 -6.75 -15.65 7.95
CA SER A 312 -6.16 -16.13 9.20
C SER A 312 -5.10 -15.16 9.74
N ASP A 313 -4.21 -14.67 8.87
CA ASP A 313 -3.20 -13.68 9.21
C ASP A 313 -3.87 -12.38 9.73
N ILE A 314 -4.90 -11.89 9.04
CA ILE A 314 -5.72 -10.75 9.50
C ILE A 314 -6.37 -11.02 10.86
N ALA A 315 -7.04 -12.17 11.02
CA ALA A 315 -7.70 -12.53 12.28
C ALA A 315 -6.70 -12.56 13.46
N SER A 316 -5.47 -13.05 13.23
CA SER A 316 -4.41 -13.07 14.23
C SER A 316 -3.98 -11.66 14.70
N LEU A 317 -3.99 -10.69 13.78
CA LEU A 317 -3.65 -9.29 14.09
C LEU A 317 -4.82 -8.55 14.74
N VAL A 318 -6.05 -8.79 14.26
CA VAL A 318 -7.29 -8.20 14.79
C VAL A 318 -7.39 -8.40 16.29
N VAL A 319 -7.11 -9.60 16.78
CA VAL A 319 -7.26 -9.98 18.21
C VAL A 319 -6.01 -9.74 19.06
N SER A 320 -4.88 -9.38 18.44
CA SER A 320 -3.61 -9.27 19.15
C SER A 320 -3.48 -7.94 19.89
N GLU A 321 -3.13 -8.00 21.18
CA GLU A 321 -2.79 -6.82 21.98
C GLU A 321 -1.31 -6.42 21.87
N ARG A 322 -0.48 -7.28 21.27
CA ARG A 322 0.97 -7.05 21.07
C ARG A 322 1.29 -6.13 19.89
N ILE A 323 0.30 -5.81 19.06
CA ILE A 323 0.46 -4.93 17.91
C ILE A 323 -0.60 -3.83 17.92
N VAL A 324 -0.20 -2.66 17.42
CA VAL A 324 -1.13 -1.58 17.10
C VAL A 324 -1.20 -1.45 15.59
N TRP A 325 -2.31 -1.86 15.01
CA TRP A 325 -2.56 -1.75 13.58
C TRP A 325 -3.48 -0.55 13.30
N VAL A 326 -3.00 0.39 12.50
CA VAL A 326 -3.75 1.55 12.02
C VAL A 326 -3.86 1.47 10.50
N ASP A 327 -5.08 1.58 9.98
CA ASP A 327 -5.34 1.63 8.54
C ASP A 327 -5.85 3.02 8.15
N TYR A 328 -5.13 3.70 7.26
CA TYR A 328 -5.53 4.99 6.73
C TYR A 328 -6.07 4.86 5.30
N TYR A 329 -7.31 5.34 5.11
CA TYR A 329 -7.94 5.49 3.81
C TYR A 329 -8.20 6.96 3.46
N ALA A 330 -8.57 7.22 2.22
CA ALA A 330 -9.00 8.53 1.76
C ALA A 330 -10.11 8.38 0.71
N PRO A 331 -11.33 8.94 0.92
CA PRO A 331 -12.41 8.87 -0.07
C PRO A 331 -12.08 9.47 -1.45
N GLN A 332 -11.06 10.33 -1.50
CA GLN A 332 -10.59 10.99 -2.71
C GLN A 332 -9.64 10.10 -3.52
N ASP A 333 -9.02 9.10 -2.89
CA ASP A 333 -8.21 8.11 -3.58
C ASP A 333 -9.10 7.16 -4.41
N TRP A 334 -8.59 6.80 -5.58
CA TRP A 334 -9.27 5.92 -6.54
C TRP A 334 -8.92 4.46 -6.33
N MET A 335 -7.83 4.17 -5.62
CA MET A 335 -7.21 2.84 -5.55
C MET A 335 -7.18 2.29 -4.12
N ASN A 336 -8.14 2.69 -3.28
CA ASN A 336 -8.38 2.09 -1.97
C ASN A 336 -9.86 1.78 -1.77
N PHE A 337 -10.21 1.19 -0.62
CA PHE A 337 -11.59 0.98 -0.21
C PHE A 337 -11.87 1.83 1.03
N PRO A 338 -12.52 3.00 0.87
CA PRO A 338 -12.79 3.88 1.98
C PRO A 338 -13.59 3.18 3.08
N ASP A 339 -13.16 3.36 4.32
CA ASP A 339 -13.85 2.85 5.51
C ASP A 339 -13.99 1.33 5.57
N PHE A 340 -13.07 0.60 4.94
CA PHE A 340 -13.06 -0.84 5.02
C PHE A 340 -12.54 -1.30 6.39
N ASP A 341 -13.45 -1.81 7.23
CA ASP A 341 -13.09 -2.53 8.45
C ASP A 341 -13.08 -4.05 8.20
N PRO A 342 -11.93 -4.74 8.31
CA PRO A 342 -11.88 -6.19 8.14
C PRO A 342 -12.73 -6.96 9.15
N VAL A 343 -12.97 -6.42 10.36
CA VAL A 343 -13.79 -7.07 11.40
C VAL A 343 -15.26 -7.14 10.96
N GLU A 344 -15.76 -6.10 10.31
CA GLU A 344 -17.16 -6.04 9.86
C GLU A 344 -17.37 -6.68 8.48
N ARG A 345 -16.34 -6.64 7.63
CA ARG A 345 -16.48 -6.93 6.18
C ARG A 345 -15.93 -8.29 5.76
N LEU A 346 -15.11 -8.94 6.58
CA LEU A 346 -14.53 -10.25 6.27
C LEU A 346 -15.12 -11.34 7.17
N PRO A 347 -15.25 -12.59 6.67
CA PRO A 347 -15.69 -13.73 7.46
C PRO A 347 -14.53 -14.26 8.33
N LEU A 348 -14.09 -13.47 9.32
CA LEU A 348 -12.98 -13.82 10.19
C LEU A 348 -13.43 -14.73 11.34
N ASP A 349 -12.65 -15.76 11.63
CA ASP A 349 -12.77 -16.52 12.88
C ASP A 349 -11.84 -15.91 13.95
N LEU A 350 -12.43 -15.25 14.94
CA LEU A 350 -11.69 -14.60 16.03
C LEU A 350 -11.54 -15.50 17.27
N GLY A 351 -12.12 -16.71 17.27
CA GLY A 351 -12.08 -17.63 18.40
C GLY A 351 -12.67 -17.04 19.69
N GLY A 352 -13.71 -16.22 19.59
CA GLY A 352 -14.37 -15.57 20.74
C GLY A 352 -13.59 -14.41 21.37
N ARG A 353 -12.42 -14.03 20.83
CA ARG A 353 -11.65 -12.89 21.35
C ARG A 353 -12.16 -11.57 20.78
N PRO A 354 -12.20 -10.49 21.58
CA PRO A 354 -12.66 -9.19 21.11
C PRO A 354 -11.66 -8.58 20.11
N PRO A 355 -12.14 -7.85 19.09
CA PRO A 355 -11.26 -7.12 18.19
C PRO A 355 -10.52 -6.01 18.95
N ARG A 356 -9.23 -5.87 18.66
CA ARG A 356 -8.32 -4.82 19.15
C ARG A 356 -7.81 -3.91 18.05
N ASN A 357 -7.86 -4.41 16.81
CA ASN A 357 -7.31 -3.84 15.59
C ASN A 357 -8.24 -4.15 14.39
N PRO A 358 -8.08 -3.46 13.26
CA PRO A 358 -7.33 -2.20 13.09
C PRO A 358 -8.06 -0.99 13.68
N LEU A 359 -7.33 0.11 13.86
CA LEU A 359 -7.89 1.45 13.99
C LEU A 359 -8.03 2.04 12.59
N VAL A 360 -9.22 1.99 12.00
CA VAL A 360 -9.50 2.55 10.68
C VAL A 360 -9.69 4.06 10.78
N ARG A 361 -8.97 4.83 9.94
CA ARG A 361 -8.96 6.30 9.97
C ARG A 361 -8.96 6.89 8.56
N SER A 362 -9.58 8.06 8.41
CA SER A 362 -9.44 8.85 7.19
C SER A 362 -8.19 9.72 7.26
N ALA A 363 -7.40 9.74 6.18
CA ALA A 363 -6.29 10.67 5.99
C ALA A 363 -6.75 12.11 5.67
N LYS A 364 -8.07 12.33 5.53
CA LYS A 364 -8.69 13.66 5.35
C LYS A 364 -8.00 14.50 4.28
N PHE A 365 -7.80 13.92 3.09
CA PHE A 365 -7.07 14.56 1.98
C PHE A 365 -7.56 15.98 1.63
N ARG A 366 -8.84 16.29 1.83
CA ARG A 366 -9.37 17.66 1.61
C ARG A 366 -8.89 18.69 2.63
N GLU A 367 -8.42 18.27 3.80
CA GLU A 367 -7.90 19.15 4.85
C GLU A 367 -6.38 19.37 4.69
N ILE A 368 -5.66 18.36 4.20
CA ILE A 368 -4.19 18.37 4.12
C ILE A 368 -3.62 18.76 2.74
N ILE A 369 -4.45 18.79 1.69
CA ILE A 369 -4.07 19.25 0.34
C ILE A 369 -4.65 20.65 0.13
N ASP A 370 -3.85 21.55 -0.43
CA ASP A 370 -4.35 22.88 -0.80
C ASP A 370 -5.47 22.77 -1.84
N PRO A 371 -6.56 23.57 -1.75
CA PRO A 371 -7.66 23.53 -2.71
C PRO A 371 -7.21 23.65 -4.16
N GLU A 372 -6.24 24.53 -4.45
CA GLU A 372 -5.67 24.70 -5.79
C GLU A 372 -4.93 23.46 -6.28
N THR A 373 -4.13 22.84 -5.42
CA THR A 373 -3.45 21.57 -5.71
C THR A 373 -4.48 20.47 -5.93
N TYR A 374 -5.49 20.36 -5.06
CA TYR A 374 -6.54 19.36 -5.13
C TYR A 374 -7.29 19.41 -6.45
N LEU A 375 -7.67 20.59 -6.94
CA LEU A 375 -8.33 20.76 -8.23
C LEU A 375 -7.50 20.20 -9.40
N LYS A 376 -6.17 20.35 -9.33
CA LYS A 376 -5.22 19.86 -10.36
C LYS A 376 -5.02 18.34 -10.31
N VAL A 377 -5.16 17.71 -9.13
CA VAL A 377 -4.81 16.29 -8.93
C VAL A 377 -6.00 15.35 -8.72
N ARG A 378 -7.21 15.84 -8.40
CA ARG A 378 -8.37 15.00 -8.03
C ARG A 378 -8.79 13.95 -9.07
N TRP A 379 -8.44 14.18 -10.34
CA TRP A 379 -8.71 13.29 -11.47
C TRP A 379 -7.48 12.50 -11.94
N ARG A 380 -6.40 12.47 -11.16
CA ARG A 380 -5.17 11.74 -11.45
C ARG A 380 -5.07 10.56 -10.46
N PRO A 381 -5.56 9.35 -10.80
CA PRO A 381 -5.70 8.23 -9.86
C PRO A 381 -4.41 7.90 -9.11
N PHE A 382 -3.31 7.64 -9.83
CA PHE A 382 -2.01 7.36 -9.22
C PHE A 382 -1.48 8.52 -8.36
N ARG A 383 -1.65 9.77 -8.82
CA ARG A 383 -1.20 10.93 -8.02
C ARG A 383 -1.97 11.04 -6.71
N MET A 384 -3.28 10.80 -6.71
CA MET A 384 -4.08 10.75 -5.49
C MET A 384 -3.71 9.56 -4.61
N HIS A 385 -3.46 8.39 -5.20
CA HIS A 385 -3.08 7.19 -4.47
C HIS A 385 -1.70 7.31 -3.80
N PHE A 386 -0.74 7.96 -4.44
CA PHE A 386 0.58 8.25 -3.85
C PHE A 386 0.56 9.40 -2.84
N GLN A 387 -0.55 10.14 -2.71
CA GLN A 387 -0.62 11.26 -1.77
C GLN A 387 -0.40 10.84 -0.31
N PHE A 388 -0.69 9.58 0.04
CA PHE A 388 -0.35 9.03 1.36
C PHE A 388 1.15 9.15 1.69
N LEU A 389 2.03 9.07 0.69
CA LEU A 389 3.48 9.10 0.88
C LEU A 389 4.08 10.50 0.66
N PHE A 390 3.26 11.47 0.26
CA PHE A 390 3.73 12.81 -0.08
C PHE A 390 3.70 13.70 1.16
N ALA A 391 4.51 14.76 1.13
CA ALA A 391 4.36 15.81 2.10
C ALA A 391 2.96 16.42 1.97
N ASN A 392 2.32 16.70 3.11
CA ASN A 392 1.08 17.46 3.11
C ASN A 392 1.34 18.89 2.62
N ASP A 393 0.32 19.53 2.06
CA ASP A 393 0.35 20.96 1.78
C ASP A 393 0.04 21.76 3.06
N ARG A 394 -0.82 21.22 3.92
CA ARG A 394 -1.24 21.80 5.20
C ARG A 394 -1.04 20.84 6.36
N ARG A 395 -0.83 21.36 7.56
CA ARG A 395 -0.76 20.51 8.76
C ARG A 395 -2.07 19.77 8.96
N GLY A 396 -1.98 18.54 9.43
CA GLY A 396 -3.14 17.70 9.70
C GLY A 396 -2.80 16.51 10.58
N GLU A 397 -3.84 15.84 11.05
CA GLU A 397 -3.73 14.64 11.89
C GLU A 397 -2.94 13.53 11.17
N TYR A 398 -3.31 13.27 9.93
CA TYR A 398 -2.53 12.45 9.02
C TYR A 398 -1.30 13.22 8.55
N ASP A 399 -0.11 12.72 8.86
CA ASP A 399 1.16 13.18 8.29
C ASP A 399 2.13 12.00 8.26
N PHE A 400 2.56 11.63 7.06
CA PHE A 400 3.45 10.49 6.83
C PHE A 400 4.79 10.65 7.55
N PHE A 401 5.40 11.85 7.50
CA PHE A 401 6.70 12.10 8.12
C PHE A 401 6.60 12.24 9.62
N ALA A 402 5.49 12.76 10.15
CA ALA A 402 5.25 12.75 11.58
C ALA A 402 5.10 11.32 12.13
N MET A 403 4.43 10.41 11.39
CA MET A 403 4.32 9.01 11.77
C MET A 403 5.64 8.24 11.62
N ALA A 404 6.38 8.49 10.53
CA ALA A 404 7.62 7.78 10.24
C ALA A 404 8.81 8.30 11.05
N LEU A 405 8.88 9.61 11.32
CA LEU A 405 10.08 10.27 11.85
C LEU A 405 9.84 11.11 13.11
N GLY A 406 8.59 11.30 13.54
CA GLY A 406 8.24 12.12 14.69
C GLY A 406 8.38 11.41 16.04
N PRO A 407 8.22 12.15 17.17
CA PRO A 407 8.45 11.67 18.54
C PRO A 407 7.37 10.73 19.09
N GLN A 408 6.23 10.60 18.41
CA GLN A 408 5.08 9.87 18.97
C GLN A 408 5.05 8.44 18.46
N ARG A 409 4.74 7.48 19.34
CA ARG A 409 4.35 6.13 18.90
C ARG A 409 3.07 6.20 18.08
N LEU A 410 2.88 5.26 17.16
CA LEU A 410 1.70 5.23 16.30
C LEU A 410 0.39 5.21 17.11
N ARG A 411 0.35 4.42 18.20
CA ARG A 411 -0.80 4.34 19.12
C ARG A 411 -1.17 5.69 19.71
N ASP A 412 -0.17 6.43 20.15
CA ASP A 412 -0.34 7.69 20.88
C ASP A 412 -0.84 8.79 19.93
N ARG A 413 -0.34 8.78 18.70
CA ARG A 413 -0.81 9.69 17.66
C ARG A 413 -2.28 9.50 17.31
N VAL A 414 -2.77 8.26 17.28
CA VAL A 414 -4.13 7.94 16.81
C VAL A 414 -5.17 7.92 17.95
N LYS A 415 -4.74 7.71 19.20
CA LYS A 415 -5.62 7.69 20.38
C LYS A 415 -5.51 8.94 21.26
N GLY A 416 -4.48 9.77 21.10
CA GLY A 416 -4.30 10.98 21.88
C GLY A 416 -5.19 12.14 21.42
N PRO A 417 -5.32 13.21 22.24
CA PRO A 417 -5.88 14.47 21.79
C PRO A 417 -5.07 14.98 20.59
N ARG A 418 -5.73 15.65 19.63
CA ARG A 418 -5.02 16.35 18.54
C ARG A 418 -3.95 17.24 19.15
N ILE A 419 -2.69 16.99 18.81
CA ILE A 419 -1.64 17.96 19.10
C ILE A 419 -1.84 19.09 18.09
N ASP A 420 -2.38 20.20 18.55
CA ASP A 420 -2.19 21.48 17.86
C ASP A 420 -0.69 21.74 17.87
N THR A 421 -0.06 21.48 16.73
CA THR A 421 1.33 21.86 16.47
C THR A 421 1.38 23.38 16.42
N GLY A 422 1.52 23.99 17.60
CA GLY A 422 1.85 25.38 17.88
C GLY A 422 1.45 26.40 16.82
N THR A 423 0.36 27.11 17.07
CA THR A 423 0.27 28.52 16.69
C THR A 423 1.48 29.24 17.27
N ALA A 424 2.37 29.73 16.41
CA ALA A 424 3.23 30.85 16.78
C ALA A 424 2.30 32.04 17.04
N THR A 425 2.00 32.27 18.32
CA THR A 425 1.52 33.56 18.80
C THR A 425 2.63 34.57 18.54
N GLY A 426 2.50 35.31 17.44
CA GLY A 426 3.19 36.58 17.23
C GLY A 426 2.21 37.70 17.58
N SER A 427 2.55 38.42 18.64
CA SER A 427 1.97 39.68 19.12
C SER A 427 1.68 40.70 18.03
#